data_AF-A0A9Q0H1B8-F1
#
_entry.id   AF-A0A9Q0H1B8-F1
#
_cell.length_a   1.000
_cell.length_b   1.000
_cell.length_c   1.000
_cell.angle_alpha   90.00
_cell.angle_beta   90.00
_cell.angle_gamma   90.00
#
_symmetry.space_group_name_H-M   'P 1'
#
loop_
_entity.id
_entity.type
_entity.pdbx_description
1 polymer ?
#
loop_
_entity_poly.entity_id
_entity_poly.type
_entity_poly.pdbx_seq_one_letter_code
_entity_poly.pdbx_strand_id
1 'polypeptide(L)'
;MCDAACELFGGDRRAAFPTACALEMVHAASLIHDNLPCMDDDLVRQGRLTNHAVYGVDMAILAGDALFPLTFRHLSQTPPDLFPEPRLLQVVAEIACAVGFHR
;
A
#
# COMPACT_ATOMS: atom_id res chain seq x y z
N MET A 1 -10.12 -3.38 7.24
CA MET A 1 -9.56 -3.02 8.57
C MET A 1 -9.58 -1.51 8.79
N CYS A 2 -9.00 -0.72 7.87
CA CYS A 2 -9.02 0.74 7.97
C CYS A 2 -10.44 1.33 7.98
N ASP A 3 -11.34 0.79 7.17
CA ASP A 3 -12.77 1.11 7.12
C ASP A 3 -13.49 0.81 8.44
N ALA A 4 -13.33 -0.41 8.98
CA ALA A 4 -13.96 -0.82 10.23
C ALA A 4 -13.44 -0.01 11.43
N ALA A 5 -12.14 0.32 11.44
CA ALA A 5 -11.56 1.19 12.46
C ALA A 5 -12.16 2.60 12.39
N CYS A 6 -12.31 3.16 11.19
CA CYS A 6 -12.93 4.47 10.99
C CYS A 6 -14.37 4.50 11.54
N GLU A 7 -15.18 3.49 11.20
CA GLU A 7 -16.55 3.38 11.71
C GLU A 7 -16.62 3.20 13.22
N LEU A 8 -15.70 2.42 13.81
CA LEU A 8 -15.64 2.21 15.25
C LEU A 8 -15.46 3.52 16.04
N PHE A 9 -14.75 4.49 15.47
CA PHE A 9 -14.54 5.82 16.05
C PHE A 9 -15.53 6.88 15.54
N GLY A 10 -16.61 6.46 14.86
CA GLY A 10 -17.68 7.35 14.41
C GLY A 10 -17.37 8.15 13.13
N GLY A 11 -16.36 7.74 12.36
CA GLY A 11 -16.03 8.35 11.07
C GLY A 11 -16.88 7.82 9.90
N ASP A 12 -16.90 8.58 8.79
CA ASP A 12 -17.48 8.11 7.53
C ASP A 12 -16.53 7.13 6.85
N ARG A 13 -17.01 5.91 6.56
CA ARG A 13 -16.26 4.89 5.81
C ARG A 13 -15.65 5.43 4.51
N ARG A 14 -16.33 6.35 3.83
CA ARG A 14 -15.83 6.96 2.57
C ARG A 14 -14.52 7.72 2.77
N ALA A 15 -14.34 8.34 3.94
CA ALA A 15 -13.12 9.05 4.29
C ALA A 15 -11.94 8.10 4.54
N ALA A 16 -12.18 6.83 4.86
CA ALA A 16 -11.15 5.83 5.09
C ALA A 16 -10.65 5.15 3.81
N PHE A 17 -11.41 5.17 2.72
CA PHE A 17 -11.05 4.44 1.50
C PHE A 17 -9.71 4.87 0.87
N PRO A 18 -9.37 6.16 0.77
CA PRO A 18 -8.07 6.56 0.23
C PRO A 18 -6.90 5.97 1.03
N THR A 19 -7.01 5.99 2.37
CA THR A 19 -6.01 5.38 3.26
C THR A 19 -6.00 3.86 3.16
N ALA A 20 -7.16 3.22 3.07
CA ALA A 20 -7.26 1.77 2.89
C ALA A 20 -6.58 1.31 1.59
N CYS A 21 -6.87 2.00 0.47
CA CYS A 21 -6.25 1.73 -0.82
C CYS A 21 -4.73 1.95 -0.78
N ALA A 22 -4.28 3.02 -0.12
CA ALA A 22 -2.86 3.29 0.08
C ALA A 22 -2.15 2.14 0.84
N LEU A 23 -2.75 1.65 1.93
CA LEU A 23 -2.20 0.51 2.68
C LEU A 23 -2.15 -0.77 1.84
N GLU A 24 -3.16 -1.04 1.02
CA GLU A 24 -3.16 -2.20 0.13
C GLU A 24 -2.15 -2.08 -1.02
N MET A 25 -1.86 -0.86 -1.51
CA MET A 25 -0.78 -0.63 -2.48
C MET A 25 0.58 -0.97 -1.89
N VAL A 26 0.86 -0.52 -0.66
CA VAL A 26 2.06 -0.86 0.10
C VAL A 26 2.15 -2.36 0.34
N HIS A 27 1.05 -2.98 0.78
CA HIS A 27 0.99 -4.41 1.02
C HIS A 27 1.28 -5.21 -0.27
N ALA A 28 0.66 -4.83 -1.38
CA ALA A 28 0.91 -5.46 -2.68
C ALA A 28 2.37 -5.28 -3.13
N ALA A 29 2.95 -4.09 -2.91
CA ALA A 29 4.36 -3.82 -3.23
C ALA A 29 5.29 -4.75 -2.44
N SER A 30 5.08 -4.87 -1.13
CA SER A 30 5.88 -5.74 -0.27
C SER A 30 5.78 -7.19 -0.71
N LEU A 31 4.56 -7.69 -0.96
CA LEU A 31 4.37 -9.06 -1.42
C LEU A 31 5.07 -9.34 -2.76
N ILE A 32 5.05 -8.38 -3.70
CA ILE A 32 5.74 -8.56 -4.99
C ILE A 32 7.24 -8.74 -4.77
N HIS A 33 7.86 -7.91 -3.93
CA HIS A 33 9.28 -8.01 -3.60
C HIS A 33 9.59 -9.26 -2.77
N ASP A 34 8.79 -9.58 -1.76
CA ASP A 34 8.95 -10.77 -0.90
C ASP A 34 8.94 -12.06 -1.74
N ASN A 35 8.12 -12.13 -2.80
CA ASN A 35 8.08 -13.31 -3.66
C ASN A 35 9.35 -13.47 -4.53
N LEU A 36 10.27 -12.51 -4.61
CA LEU A 36 11.42 -12.61 -5.51
C LEU A 36 12.35 -13.79 -5.14
N PRO A 37 13.13 -14.35 -6.08
CA PRO A 37 14.04 -15.45 -5.81
C PRO A 37 15.12 -15.17 -4.74
N CYS A 38 15.42 -13.91 -4.49
CA CYS A 38 16.37 -13.49 -3.47
C CYS A 38 15.74 -13.31 -2.08
N MET A 39 14.43 -13.43 -1.95
CA MET A 39 13.67 -13.34 -0.71
C MET A 39 13.00 -14.69 -0.42
N ASP A 40 11.69 -14.84 -0.63
CA ASP A 40 10.96 -16.07 -0.33
C ASP A 40 10.97 -17.10 -1.48
N ASP A 41 11.31 -16.67 -2.71
CA ASP A 41 11.32 -17.51 -3.93
C ASP A 41 9.97 -18.22 -4.22
N ASP A 42 8.87 -17.54 -3.87
CA ASP A 42 7.52 -18.05 -4.06
C ASP A 42 7.10 -18.00 -5.54
N LEU A 43 6.84 -19.16 -6.14
CA LEU A 43 6.31 -19.26 -7.52
C LEU A 43 4.78 -19.08 -7.59
N VAL A 44 4.07 -19.35 -6.49
CA VAL A 44 2.59 -19.31 -6.44
C VAL A 44 2.12 -18.63 -5.16
N ARG A 45 1.20 -17.67 -5.29
CA ARG A 45 0.52 -17.02 -4.16
C ARG A 45 -0.98 -17.04 -4.38
N GLN A 46 -1.73 -17.48 -3.36
CA GLN A 46 -3.20 -17.60 -3.41
C GLN A 46 -3.69 -18.40 -4.64
N GLY A 47 -2.98 -19.46 -5.00
CA GLY A 47 -3.33 -20.33 -6.13
C GLY A 47 -3.05 -19.75 -7.52
N ARG A 48 -2.32 -18.63 -7.63
CA ARG A 48 -1.92 -18.00 -8.90
C ARG A 48 -0.41 -17.81 -8.95
N LEU A 49 0.15 -17.79 -10.15
CA LEU A 49 1.57 -17.48 -10.34
C LEU A 49 1.89 -16.08 -9.77
N THR A 50 3.04 -15.97 -9.11
CA THR A 50 3.54 -14.70 -8.58
C THR A 50 3.99 -13.76 -9.70
N ASN A 51 4.17 -12.47 -9.36
CA ASN A 51 4.47 -11.44 -10.34
C ASN A 51 5.74 -11.77 -11.15
N HIS A 52 6.81 -12.18 -10.47
CA HIS A 52 8.07 -12.54 -11.14
C HIS A 52 7.95 -13.83 -11.97
N ALA A 53 7.10 -14.78 -11.57
CA ALA A 53 6.86 -16.01 -12.32
C ALA A 53 6.10 -15.77 -13.63
N VAL A 54 5.30 -14.69 -13.70
CA VAL A 54 4.56 -14.31 -14.92
C VAL A 54 5.35 -13.33 -15.78
N TYR A 55 5.95 -12.31 -15.18
CA TYR A 55 6.51 -11.15 -15.88
C TYR A 55 8.05 -11.05 -15.82
N GLY A 56 8.70 -11.96 -15.11
CA GLY A 56 10.14 -11.93 -14.87
C GLY A 56 10.54 -11.08 -13.65
N VAL A 57 11.75 -11.33 -13.14
CA VAL A 57 12.30 -10.69 -11.94
C VAL A 57 12.38 -9.17 -12.10
N ASP A 58 12.91 -8.69 -13.23
CA ASP A 58 13.11 -7.26 -13.47
C ASP A 58 11.79 -6.48 -13.43
N MET A 59 10.74 -7.02 -14.05
CA MET A 59 9.42 -6.40 -14.04
C MET A 59 8.77 -6.43 -12.66
N ALA A 60 8.97 -7.50 -11.90
CA ALA A 60 8.46 -7.60 -10.54
C ALA A 60 9.11 -6.57 -9.61
N ILE A 61 10.43 -6.36 -9.72
CA ILE A 61 11.14 -5.31 -8.98
C ILE A 61 10.53 -3.95 -9.29
N LEU A 62 10.41 -3.61 -10.58
CA LEU A 62 9.86 -2.32 -11.02
C LEU A 62 8.40 -2.14 -10.62
N ALA A 63 7.60 -3.21 -10.61
CA ALA A 63 6.20 -3.16 -10.17
C ALA A 63 6.08 -2.82 -8.68
N GLY A 64 6.89 -3.45 -7.82
CA GLY A 64 6.94 -3.10 -6.39
C GLY A 64 7.47 -1.68 -6.18
N ASP A 65 8.54 -1.30 -6.88
CA ASP A 65 9.13 0.05 -6.80
C ASP A 65 8.16 1.14 -7.24
N ALA A 66 7.28 0.87 -8.21
CA ALA A 66 6.28 1.82 -8.67
C ALA A 66 5.10 1.97 -7.69
N LEU A 67 4.73 0.90 -6.97
CA LEU A 67 3.58 0.92 -6.05
C LEU A 67 3.83 1.78 -4.80
N PHE A 68 5.06 1.82 -4.28
CA PHE A 68 5.40 2.69 -3.15
C PHE A 68 5.14 4.19 -3.41
N PRO A 69 5.67 4.83 -4.47
CA PRO A 69 5.35 6.22 -4.78
C PRO A 69 3.89 6.42 -5.24
N LEU A 70 3.28 5.41 -5.88
CA LEU A 70 1.85 5.47 -6.23
C LEU A 70 0.96 5.57 -4.99
N THR A 71 1.35 4.96 -3.87
CA THR A 71 0.66 5.10 -2.57
C THR A 71 0.54 6.56 -2.16
N PHE A 72 1.66 7.29 -2.16
CA PHE A 72 1.67 8.70 -1.74
C PHE A 72 1.00 9.61 -2.76
N ARG A 73 1.11 9.30 -4.05
CA ARG A 73 0.36 9.98 -5.11
C ARG A 73 -1.15 9.78 -4.96
N HIS A 74 -1.60 8.58 -4.60
CA HIS A 74 -3.01 8.29 -4.37
C HIS A 74 -3.54 9.11 -3.18
N LEU A 75 -2.79 9.14 -2.07
CA LEU A 75 -3.14 9.95 -0.91
C LEU A 75 -3.21 11.44 -1.23
N SER A 76 -2.25 11.99 -1.99
CA SER A 76 -2.24 13.41 -2.35
C SER A 76 -3.37 13.84 -3.29
N GLN A 77 -4.05 12.88 -3.93
CA GLN A 77 -5.22 13.10 -4.77
C GLN A 77 -6.55 12.97 -3.99
N THR A 78 -6.50 12.77 -2.66
CA THR A 78 -7.70 12.68 -1.82
C THR A 78 -8.46 14.00 -1.81
N PRO A 79 -9.77 14.00 -2.13
CA PRO A 79 -10.60 15.19 -2.07
C PRO A 79 -10.62 15.83 -0.66
N PRO A 80 -10.40 17.17 -0.53
CA PRO A 80 -10.36 17.84 0.78
C PRO A 80 -11.65 17.74 1.60
N ASP A 81 -12.79 17.54 0.95
CA ASP A 81 -14.10 17.34 1.58
C ASP A 81 -14.25 15.95 2.23
N LEU A 82 -13.48 14.96 1.78
CA LEU A 82 -13.42 13.64 2.40
C LEU A 82 -12.39 13.59 3.55
N PHE A 83 -11.30 14.35 3.45
CA PHE A 83 -10.19 14.25 4.40
C PHE A 83 -9.46 15.59 4.59
N PRO A 84 -9.53 16.22 5.78
CA PRO A 84 -8.84 17.49 6.03
C PRO A 84 -7.32 17.40 5.83
N GLU A 85 -6.73 18.39 5.17
CA GLU A 85 -5.29 18.39 4.83
C GLU A 85 -4.34 18.12 6.01
N PRO A 86 -4.53 18.69 7.23
CA PRO A 86 -3.64 18.40 8.36
C PRO A 86 -3.64 16.92 8.76
N ARG A 87 -4.78 16.23 8.63
CA ARG A 87 -4.88 14.79 8.88
C ARG A 87 -4.24 13.98 7.77
N LEU A 88 -4.35 14.44 6.51
CA LEU A 88 -3.70 13.77 5.38
C LEU A 88 -2.19 13.69 5.57
N LEU A 89 -1.58 14.80 6.02
CA LEU A 89 -0.15 14.84 6.32
C LEU A 89 0.24 13.88 7.45
N GLN A 90 -0.58 13.77 8.49
CA GLN A 90 -0.36 12.78 9.57
C GLN A 90 -0.41 11.36 9.02
N VAL A 91 -1.41 11.02 8.21
CA VAL A 91 -1.52 9.69 7.59
C VAL A 91 -0.32 9.38 6.70
N VAL A 92 0.13 10.33 5.89
CA VAL A 92 1.34 10.17 5.05
C VAL A 92 2.57 9.90 5.92
N ALA A 93 2.75 10.64 7.01
CA ALA A 93 3.86 10.46 7.92
C ALA A 93 3.82 9.09 8.62
N GLU A 94 2.66 8.68 9.13
CA GLU A 94 2.47 7.38 9.79
C GLU A 94 2.74 6.21 8.82
N ILE A 95 2.22 6.27 7.58
CA ILE A 95 2.47 5.24 6.57
C ILE A 95 3.97 5.20 6.21
N ALA A 96 4.60 6.35 5.98
CA ALA A 96 6.02 6.39 5.67
C ALA A 96 6.89 5.82 6.82
N CYS A 97 6.48 6.06 8.07
CA CYS A 97 7.16 5.55 9.24
C CYS A 97 6.98 4.03 9.40
N ALA A 98 5.75 3.53 9.22
CA ALA A 98 5.43 2.11 9.35
C ALA A 98 6.05 1.23 8.25
N VAL A 99 6.19 1.75 7.03
CA VAL A 99 6.78 1.03 5.88
C VAL A 99 8.31 1.18 5.85
N GLY A 100 8.81 2.30 6.34
CA GLY A 100 10.23 2.59 6.40
C GLY A 100 10.92 1.93 7.59
N PHE A 101 12.19 2.31 7.79
CA PHE A 101 12.96 1.89 8.94
C PHE A 101 12.66 2.81 10.14
N HIS A 102 12.06 2.26 11.19
CA HIS A 102 11.96 2.94 12.48
C HIS A 102 13.37 3.03 13.11
N ARG A 103 13.83 4.25 13.41
CA ARG A 103 15.00 4.48 14.29
C ARG A 103 14.58 4.47 15.75
#